data_AF-A0A660UAQ1-F1
#
_entry.id   AF-A0A660UAQ1-F1
#
_cell.length_a   1.000
_cell.length_b   1.000
_cell.length_c   1.000
_cell.angle_alpha   90.00
_cell.angle_beta   90.00
_cell.angle_gamma   90.00
#
_symmetry.space_group_name_H-M   'P 1'
#
loop_
_entity.id
_entity.type
_entity.pdbx_description
1 polymer ?
#
loop_
_entity_poly.entity_id
_entity_poly.type
_entity_poly.pdbx_seq_one_letter_code
_entity_poly.pdbx_strand_id
1 'polypeptide(L)'
;MIYFALLALAVGLGLPLAAAGAAIGQGIVSRSALEGISRQPEAAPRIQLTMIIGLALIESLVIYVLLTFFILQAKLPASEKMLEAITEIARIEAGKGAAKVSIEASPFTPTADGKLAAKLTIRVWDRDGVPLKGQRLSITAGDGEITEITDNNDGTYTATLIVPPSEKGKVVVRAAAENGVYDDIVLTIPSNALSKGR
;
A
#
# COMPACT_ATOMS: atom_id res chain seq x y z
N MET A 1 6.96 -5.05 8.34
CA MET A 1 7.83 -4.71 7.19
C MET A 1 8.85 -3.61 7.51
N ILE A 2 8.46 -2.51 8.18
CA ILE A 2 9.37 -1.40 8.54
C ILE A 2 10.62 -1.88 9.30
N TYR A 3 10.46 -2.78 10.28
CA TYR A 3 11.58 -3.35 11.04
C TYR A 3 12.68 -3.97 10.14
N PHE A 4 12.30 -4.83 9.20
CA PHE A 4 13.25 -5.48 8.29
C PHE A 4 13.90 -4.49 7.31
N ALA A 5 13.16 -3.46 6.88
CA ALA A 5 13.70 -2.40 6.03
C ALA A 5 14.77 -1.57 6.78
N LEU A 6 14.51 -1.18 8.02
CA LEU A 6 15.47 -0.47 8.86
C LEU A 6 16.70 -1.33 9.17
N LEU A 7 16.50 -2.63 9.43
CA LEU A 7 17.58 -3.58 9.65
C LEU A 7 18.46 -3.73 8.39
N ALA A 8 17.85 -3.85 7.21
CA ALA A 8 18.57 -3.94 5.94
C ALA A 8 19.37 -2.67 5.63
N LEU A 9 18.82 -1.49 5.92
CA LEU A 9 19.53 -0.21 5.81
C LEU A 9 20.72 -0.13 6.77
N ALA A 10 20.54 -0.54 8.03
CA ALA A 10 21.62 -0.54 9.02
C ALA A 10 22.78 -1.46 8.60
N VAL A 11 22.47 -2.65 8.09
CA VAL A 11 23.47 -3.60 7.56
C VAL A 11 24.15 -3.03 6.30
N GLY A 12 23.37 -2.48 5.37
CA GLY A 12 23.90 -1.97 4.10
C GLY A 12 24.74 -0.71 4.20
N LEU A 13 24.48 0.16 5.18
CA LEU A 13 25.16 1.46 5.32
C LEU A 13 26.17 1.51 6.47
N GLY A 14 26.01 0.70 7.51
CA GLY A 14 26.86 0.79 8.71
C GLY A 14 28.35 0.54 8.41
N LEU A 15 28.66 -0.56 7.72
CA LEU A 15 30.05 -0.92 7.41
C LEU A 15 30.71 0.03 6.39
N PRO A 16 30.07 0.41 5.27
CA PRO A 16 30.64 1.39 4.35
C PRO A 16 30.94 2.75 4.98
N LEU A 17 30.06 3.24 5.86
CA LEU A 17 30.28 4.52 6.55
C LEU A 17 31.47 4.44 7.53
N ALA A 18 31.58 3.34 8.27
CA ALA A 18 32.72 3.11 9.16
C ALA A 18 34.03 3.00 8.38
N ALA A 19 34.04 2.25 7.27
CA ALA A 19 35.20 2.10 6.40
C ALA A 19 35.63 3.44 5.78
N ALA A 20 34.68 4.27 5.35
CA ALA A 20 34.97 5.60 4.82
C ALA A 20 35.59 6.52 5.89
N GLY A 21 35.03 6.53 7.11
CA GLY A 21 35.58 7.30 8.22
C GLY A 21 36.99 6.84 8.61
N ALA A 22 37.22 5.53 8.64
CA ALA A 22 38.53 4.96 8.92
C ALA A 22 39.56 5.30 7.85
N ALA A 23 39.21 5.19 6.56
CA ALA A 23 40.11 5.54 5.46
C ALA A 23 40.60 7.00 5.56
N ILE A 24 39.70 7.93 5.91
CA ILE A 24 40.06 9.34 6.14
C ILE A 24 41.00 9.46 7.35
N GLY A 25 40.64 8.85 8.47
CA GLY A 25 41.45 8.90 9.70
C GLY A 25 42.86 8.33 9.49
N GLN A 26 42.97 7.17 8.84
CA GLN A 26 44.25 6.52 8.54
C GLN A 26 45.09 7.34 7.55
N GLY A 27 44.46 7.97 6.56
CA GLY A 27 45.13 8.88 5.64
C GLY A 27 45.76 10.07 6.35
N ILE A 28 45.04 10.69 7.29
CA ILE A 28 45.54 11.82 8.10
C ILE A 28 46.70 11.36 8.99
N VAL A 29 46.52 10.26 9.74
CA VAL A 29 47.56 9.72 10.64
C VAL A 29 48.84 9.39 9.86
N SER A 30 48.71 8.72 8.71
CA SER A 30 49.85 8.36 7.87
C SER A 30 50.55 9.59 7.30
N ARG A 31 49.78 10.56 6.80
CA ARG A 31 50.34 11.83 6.28
C ARG A 31 51.11 12.58 7.36
N SER A 32 50.52 12.76 8.55
CA SER A 32 51.17 13.47 9.65
C SER A 32 52.43 12.75 10.14
N ALA A 33 52.42 11.41 10.15
CA ALA A 33 53.62 10.63 10.48
C ALA A 33 54.73 10.82 9.44
N LEU A 34 54.41 10.77 8.15
CA LEU A 34 55.38 10.99 7.05
C LEU A 34 55.97 12.41 7.07
N GLU A 35 55.13 13.43 7.30
CA GLU A 35 55.59 14.82 7.45
C GLU A 35 56.47 15.00 8.70
N GLY A 36 56.17 14.31 9.80
CA GLY A 36 57.01 14.30 11.00
C GLY A 36 58.38 13.66 10.75
N ILE A 37 58.40 12.50 10.10
CA ILE A 37 59.62 11.76 9.76
C ILE A 37 60.51 12.55 8.80
N SER A 38 59.93 13.22 7.80
CA SER A 38 60.73 14.02 6.85
C SER A 38 61.41 15.21 7.51
N ARG A 39 60.81 15.79 8.56
CA ARG A 39 61.39 16.91 9.32
C ARG A 39 62.40 16.47 10.38
N GLN A 40 62.19 15.29 10.97
CA GLN A 40 63.02 14.75 12.05
C GLN A 40 63.28 13.25 11.80
N PRO A 41 64.19 12.91 10.87
CA PRO A 41 64.46 11.53 10.50
C PRO A 41 65.00 10.69 11.67
N GLU A 42 65.69 11.31 12.63
CA GLU A 42 66.22 10.64 13.83
C GLU A 42 65.10 10.13 14.75
N ALA A 43 63.91 10.77 14.71
CA ALA A 43 62.75 10.39 15.50
C ALA A 43 61.87 9.32 14.83
N ALA A 44 62.22 8.85 13.63
CA ALA A 44 61.36 7.99 12.82
C ALA A 44 60.86 6.71 13.53
N PRO A 45 61.70 5.95 14.27
CA PRO A 45 61.23 4.75 14.96
C PRO A 45 60.13 5.06 16.00
N ARG A 46 60.23 6.20 16.69
CA ARG A 46 59.25 6.63 17.70
C ARG A 46 57.96 7.13 17.07
N ILE A 47 58.05 7.84 15.94
CA ILE A 47 56.89 8.30 15.18
C ILE A 47 56.13 7.10 14.59
N GLN A 48 56.84 6.12 14.03
CA GLN A 48 56.25 4.89 13.50
C GLN A 48 55.48 4.11 14.57
N LEU A 49 56.04 3.97 15.78
CA LEU A 49 55.33 3.31 16.88
C LEU A 49 54.01 4.01 17.21
N THR A 50 54.05 5.33 17.36
CA THR A 50 52.84 6.14 17.65
C THR A 50 51.82 6.04 16.52
N MET A 51 52.28 6.06 15.26
CA MET A 51 51.44 5.90 14.07
C MET A 51 50.73 4.55 14.07
N ILE A 52 51.47 3.45 14.28
CA ILE A 52 50.90 2.09 14.30
C ILE A 52 49.85 1.95 15.39
N ILE A 53 50.09 2.51 16.58
CA ILE A 53 49.09 2.51 17.67
C ILE A 53 47.84 3.28 17.24
N GLY A 54 47.99 4.45 16.63
CA GLY A 54 46.86 5.23 16.11
C GLY A 54 46.05 4.49 15.04
N LEU A 55 46.73 3.85 14.08
CA LEU A 55 46.10 3.05 13.04
C LEU A 55 45.37 1.83 13.62
N ALA A 56 45.97 1.14 14.59
CA ALA A 56 45.35 -0.01 15.25
C ALA A 56 44.08 0.37 16.03
N LEU A 57 44.06 1.54 16.68
CA LEU A 57 42.87 2.04 17.36
C LEU A 57 41.75 2.37 16.37
N ILE A 58 42.06 2.97 15.22
CA ILE A 58 41.08 3.24 14.16
C ILE A 58 40.51 1.92 13.64
N GLU A 59 41.37 0.93 13.35
CA GLU A 59 40.94 -0.38 12.86
C GLU A 59 40.10 -1.15 13.89
N SER A 60 40.37 -1.00 15.19
CA SER A 60 39.55 -1.65 16.22
C SER A 60 38.08 -1.24 16.14
N LEU A 61 37.79 0.04 15.85
CA LEU A 61 36.42 0.54 15.66
C LEU A 61 35.78 -0.06 14.41
N VAL A 62 36.52 -0.18 13.31
CA VAL A 62 36.03 -0.81 12.07
C VAL A 62 35.70 -2.28 12.31
N ILE A 63 36.55 -3.00 13.04
CA ILE A 63 36.30 -4.41 13.37
C ILE A 63 35.06 -4.57 14.27
N TYR A 64 34.82 -3.66 15.22
CA TYR A 64 33.57 -3.67 15.99
C TYR A 64 32.34 -3.45 15.10
N VAL A 65 32.43 -2.55 14.12
CA VAL A 65 31.33 -2.37 13.14
C VAL A 65 31.17 -3.60 12.24
N LEU A 66 32.26 -4.25 11.82
CA LEU A 66 32.22 -5.49 11.07
C LEU A 66 31.57 -6.64 11.87
N LEU A 67 31.88 -6.75 13.17
CA LEU A 67 31.27 -7.72 14.06
C LEU A 67 29.75 -7.51 14.14
N THR A 68 29.32 -6.27 14.37
CA THR A 68 27.88 -5.95 14.42
C THR A 68 27.19 -6.16 13.07
N PHE A 69 27.88 -5.92 11.94
CA PHE A 69 27.38 -6.25 10.61
C PHE A 69 27.04 -7.74 10.50
N PHE A 70 27.94 -8.65 10.88
CA PHE A 70 27.67 -10.09 10.80
C PHE A 70 26.52 -10.52 11.73
N ILE A 71 26.46 -9.96 12.95
CA ILE A 71 25.37 -10.25 13.89
C ILE A 71 24.01 -9.81 13.35
N LEU A 72 23.95 -8.65 12.69
CA LEU A 72 22.70 -8.12 12.13
C LEU A 72 22.33 -8.77 10.79
N GLN A 73 23.30 -9.08 9.94
CA GLN A 73 23.10 -9.81 8.69
C GLN A 73 22.44 -11.17 8.94
N ALA A 74 22.87 -11.89 9.98
CA ALA A 74 22.28 -13.18 10.36
C ALA A 74 20.80 -13.08 10.80
N LYS A 75 20.32 -11.88 11.18
CA LYS A 75 18.92 -11.63 11.57
C LYS A 75 18.02 -11.29 10.38
N LEU A 76 18.57 -11.10 9.18
CA LEU A 76 17.77 -10.85 7.99
C LEU A 76 17.09 -12.16 7.53
N PRO A 77 15.78 -12.12 7.21
CA PRO A 77 15.09 -13.28 6.69
C PRO A 77 15.60 -13.67 5.30
N ALA A 78 15.59 -14.97 5.00
CA ALA A 78 15.87 -15.47 3.67
C ALA A 78 14.85 -14.92 2.64
N SER A 79 15.29 -14.74 1.40
CA SER A 79 14.45 -14.25 0.29
C SER A 79 13.21 -15.09 0.09
N GLU A 80 13.32 -16.41 0.24
CA GLU A 80 12.20 -17.36 0.14
C GLU A 80 11.11 -17.07 1.18
N LYS A 81 11.48 -16.91 2.46
CA LYS A 81 10.54 -16.58 3.54
C LYS A 81 9.89 -15.21 3.34
N MET A 82 10.63 -14.25 2.78
CA MET A 82 10.08 -12.95 2.44
C MET A 82 9.06 -13.06 1.31
N LEU A 83 9.34 -13.88 0.29
CA LEU A 83 8.43 -14.10 -0.83
C LEU A 83 7.15 -14.80 -0.36
N GLU A 84 7.26 -15.79 0.51
CA GLU A 84 6.10 -16.44 1.15
C GLU A 84 5.25 -15.42 1.92
N ALA A 85 5.88 -14.59 2.76
CA ALA A 85 5.16 -13.57 3.53
C ALA A 85 4.48 -12.53 2.63
N ILE A 86 5.13 -12.07 1.56
CA ILE A 86 4.55 -11.14 0.59
C ILE A 86 3.40 -11.80 -0.17
N THR A 87 3.57 -13.05 -0.59
CA THR A 87 2.53 -13.82 -1.30
C THR A 87 1.31 -14.04 -0.41
N GLU A 88 1.51 -14.32 0.88
CA GLU A 88 0.42 -14.51 1.83
C GLU A 88 -0.33 -13.19 2.09
N ILE A 89 0.39 -12.07 2.25
CA ILE A 89 -0.23 -10.74 2.34
C ILE A 89 -1.03 -10.44 1.06
N ALA A 90 -0.48 -10.76 -0.12
CA ALA A 90 -1.16 -10.57 -1.40
C ALA A 90 -2.42 -11.45 -1.52
N ARG A 91 -2.39 -12.69 -1.01
CA ARG A 91 -3.56 -13.57 -0.94
C ARG A 91 -4.63 -13.03 0.00
N ILE A 92 -4.24 -12.53 1.16
CA ILE A 92 -5.18 -11.90 2.11
C ILE A 92 -5.84 -10.69 1.45
N GLU A 93 -5.06 -9.86 0.76
CA GLU A 93 -5.60 -8.68 0.08
C GLU A 93 -6.50 -9.05 -1.11
N ALA A 94 -6.13 -10.08 -1.87
CA ALA A 94 -7.00 -10.65 -2.91
C ALA A 94 -8.27 -11.30 -2.32
N GLY A 95 -8.20 -11.84 -1.11
CA GLY A 95 -9.31 -12.45 -0.37
C GLY A 95 -10.31 -11.45 0.20
N LYS A 96 -9.94 -10.17 0.33
CA LYS A 96 -10.84 -9.05 0.67
C LYS A 96 -11.64 -8.53 -0.52
N GLY A 97 -11.60 -9.21 -1.66
CA GLY A 97 -12.47 -8.91 -2.79
C GLY A 97 -13.90 -9.39 -2.53
N ALA A 98 -14.86 -8.73 -3.19
CA ALA A 98 -16.25 -9.19 -3.19
C ALA A 98 -16.34 -10.65 -3.63
N ALA A 99 -16.86 -11.54 -2.78
CA ALA A 99 -17.24 -12.90 -3.17
C ALA A 99 -18.72 -12.97 -3.55
N LYS A 100 -19.54 -12.06 -3.02
CA LYS A 100 -20.94 -11.91 -3.37
C LYS A 100 -21.31 -10.43 -3.40
N VAL A 101 -22.05 -10.04 -4.43
CA VAL A 101 -22.76 -8.76 -4.52
C VAL A 101 -24.25 -9.07 -4.53
N SER A 102 -25.04 -8.23 -3.89
CA SER A 102 -26.50 -8.23 -4.03
C SER A 102 -26.97 -6.81 -4.22
N ILE A 103 -27.90 -6.60 -5.15
CA ILE A 103 -28.54 -5.31 -5.36
C ILE A 103 -30.04 -5.41 -5.13
N GLU A 104 -30.58 -4.44 -4.40
CA GLU A 104 -32.01 -4.24 -4.20
C GLU A 104 -32.36 -2.80 -4.59
N ALA A 105 -33.60 -2.57 -5.01
CA ALA A 105 -34.10 -1.23 -5.29
C ALA A 105 -35.42 -0.95 -4.58
N SER A 106 -35.60 0.29 -4.15
CA SER A 106 -36.91 0.78 -3.76
C SER A 106 -37.83 0.91 -4.98
N PRO A 107 -39.16 0.88 -4.82
CA PRO A 107 -40.08 1.29 -5.86
C PRO A 107 -39.75 2.68 -6.39
N PHE A 108 -40.04 2.92 -7.67
CA PHE A 108 -39.90 4.25 -8.27
C PHE A 108 -40.84 5.25 -7.62
N THR A 109 -40.31 6.44 -7.31
CA THR A 109 -41.08 7.59 -6.84
C THR A 109 -40.89 8.77 -7.81
N PRO A 110 -41.94 9.56 -8.10
CA PRO A 110 -41.80 10.79 -8.88
C PRO A 110 -40.92 11.81 -8.15
N THR A 111 -40.05 12.49 -8.89
CA THR A 111 -39.31 13.66 -8.40
C THR A 111 -40.08 14.94 -8.72
N ALA A 112 -39.69 16.05 -8.08
CA ALA A 112 -40.29 17.37 -8.33
C ALA A 112 -40.17 17.80 -9.81
N ASP A 113 -39.12 17.35 -10.50
CA ASP A 113 -38.85 17.66 -11.91
C ASP A 113 -39.59 16.72 -12.88
N GLY A 114 -40.49 15.86 -12.38
CA GLY A 114 -41.25 14.92 -13.20
C GLY A 114 -40.47 13.71 -13.70
N LYS A 115 -39.24 13.47 -13.21
CA LYS A 115 -38.49 12.22 -13.43
C LYS A 115 -38.93 11.14 -12.43
N LEU A 116 -38.50 9.90 -12.66
CA LEU A 116 -38.68 8.80 -11.71
C LEU A 116 -37.35 8.46 -11.05
N ALA A 117 -37.34 8.32 -9.72
CA ALA A 117 -36.17 7.94 -8.95
C ALA A 117 -36.40 6.64 -8.18
N ALA A 118 -35.41 5.75 -8.16
CA ALA A 118 -35.38 4.55 -7.33
C ALA A 118 -34.06 4.49 -6.56
N LYS A 119 -34.13 4.30 -5.24
CA LYS A 119 -32.95 4.12 -4.39
C LYS A 119 -32.44 2.70 -4.53
N LEU A 120 -31.18 2.57 -4.94
CA LEU A 120 -30.46 1.30 -5.01
C LEU A 120 -29.72 1.08 -3.71
N THR A 121 -29.84 -0.14 -3.16
CA THR A 121 -29.07 -0.60 -1.99
C THR A 121 -28.29 -1.83 -2.40
N ILE A 122 -26.97 -1.70 -2.40
CA ILE A 122 -26.04 -2.76 -2.76
C ILE A 122 -25.42 -3.28 -1.47
N ARG A 123 -25.23 -4.59 -1.38
CA ARG A 123 -24.53 -5.24 -0.28
C ARG A 123 -23.42 -6.11 -0.84
N VAL A 124 -22.27 -6.04 -0.21
CA VAL A 124 -21.07 -6.77 -0.65
C VAL A 124 -20.55 -7.61 0.50
N TRP A 125 -20.27 -8.88 0.24
CA TRP A 125 -19.70 -9.81 1.21
C TRP A 125 -18.43 -10.46 0.67
N ASP A 126 -17.53 -10.79 1.58
CA ASP A 126 -16.39 -11.68 1.30
C ASP A 126 -16.81 -13.15 1.27
N ARG A 127 -15.82 -14.04 1.10
CA ARG A 127 -16.03 -15.49 1.03
C ARG A 127 -16.55 -16.09 2.32
N ASP A 128 -16.28 -15.45 3.45
CA ASP A 128 -16.68 -15.91 4.78
C ASP A 128 -18.04 -15.34 5.21
N GLY A 129 -18.68 -14.54 4.33
CA GLY A 129 -19.98 -13.93 4.56
C GLY A 129 -19.92 -12.65 5.41
N VAL A 130 -18.73 -12.06 5.58
CA VAL A 130 -18.55 -10.79 6.28
C VAL A 130 -18.81 -9.64 5.31
N PRO A 131 -19.61 -8.62 5.69
CA PRO A 131 -19.84 -7.45 4.86
C PRO A 131 -18.54 -6.66 4.59
N LEU A 132 -18.27 -6.34 3.32
CA LEU A 132 -17.07 -5.63 2.88
C LEU A 132 -17.32 -4.12 2.71
N LYS A 133 -16.55 -3.33 3.45
CA LYS A 133 -16.59 -1.86 3.48
C LYS A 133 -15.50 -1.29 2.56
N GLY A 134 -15.65 -0.04 2.11
CA GLY A 134 -14.65 0.69 1.33
C GLY A 134 -14.39 0.13 -0.07
N GLN A 135 -15.26 -0.73 -0.58
CA GLN A 135 -15.11 -1.33 -1.91
C GLN A 135 -15.44 -0.32 -3.00
N ARG A 136 -14.68 -0.37 -4.09
CA ARG A 136 -15.02 0.36 -5.31
C ARG A 136 -16.02 -0.45 -6.12
N LEU A 137 -17.17 0.16 -6.38
CA LEU A 137 -18.24 -0.45 -7.16
C LEU A 137 -18.48 0.35 -8.44
N SER A 138 -18.96 -0.35 -9.47
CA SER A 138 -19.58 0.26 -10.64
C SER A 138 -21.05 -0.15 -10.70
N ILE A 139 -21.90 0.81 -11.05
CA ILE A 139 -23.31 0.56 -11.33
C ILE A 139 -23.58 1.02 -12.75
N THR A 140 -24.18 0.15 -13.54
CA THR A 140 -24.59 0.46 -14.91
C THR A 140 -26.07 0.16 -15.05
N ALA A 141 -26.81 1.09 -15.64
CA ALA A 141 -28.20 0.90 -16.01
C ALA A 141 -28.32 0.89 -17.53
N GLY A 142 -29.25 0.08 -18.06
CA GLY A 142 -29.58 0.10 -19.49
C GLY A 142 -30.13 1.46 -19.94
N ASP A 143 -30.94 2.09 -19.07
CA ASP A 143 -31.55 3.41 -19.28
C ASP A 143 -31.53 4.23 -17.99
N GLY A 144 -31.42 5.55 -18.12
CA GLY A 144 -31.37 6.49 -17.00
C GLY A 144 -29.96 6.78 -16.49
N GLU A 145 -29.89 7.66 -15.50
CA GLU A 145 -28.65 8.14 -14.89
C GLU A 145 -28.51 7.56 -13.47
N ILE A 146 -27.29 7.13 -13.13
CA ILE A 146 -26.95 6.69 -11.77
C ILE A 146 -26.22 7.82 -11.06
N THR A 147 -26.66 8.15 -9.84
CA THR A 147 -25.95 9.11 -8.99
C THR A 147 -24.63 8.52 -8.47
N GLU A 148 -23.84 9.35 -7.79
CA GLU A 148 -22.67 8.87 -7.05
C GLU A 148 -23.05 7.74 -6.07
N ILE A 149 -22.13 6.79 -5.93
CA ILE A 149 -22.25 5.66 -5.01
C ILE A 149 -21.70 6.09 -3.66
N THR A 150 -22.54 6.05 -2.64
CA THR A 150 -22.17 6.35 -1.24
C THR A 150 -21.96 5.05 -0.47
N ASP A 151 -20.77 4.87 0.09
CA ASP A 151 -20.47 3.79 1.05
C ASP A 151 -21.00 4.18 2.44
N ASN A 152 -21.83 3.31 3.03
CA ASN A 152 -22.40 3.53 4.36
C ASN A 152 -21.50 3.00 5.50
N ASN A 153 -20.29 2.51 5.18
CA ASN A 153 -19.29 1.99 6.13
C ASN A 153 -19.75 0.78 6.95
N ASP A 154 -20.76 0.05 6.47
CA ASP A 154 -21.31 -1.16 7.09
C ASP A 154 -21.35 -2.36 6.11
N GLY A 155 -20.80 -2.19 4.91
CA GLY A 155 -20.84 -3.16 3.81
C GLY A 155 -22.05 -2.99 2.91
N THR A 156 -22.83 -1.93 3.13
CA THR A 156 -23.88 -1.48 2.22
C THR A 156 -23.45 -0.21 1.48
N TYR A 157 -23.88 -0.10 0.23
CA TYR A 157 -23.61 1.03 -0.65
C TYR A 157 -24.94 1.51 -1.23
N THR A 158 -25.11 2.81 -1.37
CA THR A 158 -26.34 3.39 -1.88
C THR A 158 -26.08 4.29 -3.07
N ALA A 159 -26.97 4.21 -4.05
CA ALA A 159 -27.02 5.10 -5.20
C ALA A 159 -28.48 5.33 -5.58
N THR A 160 -28.75 6.28 -6.46
CA THR A 160 -30.10 6.52 -6.98
C THR A 160 -30.08 6.38 -8.50
N LEU A 161 -31.00 5.58 -9.03
CA LEU A 161 -31.29 5.55 -10.45
C LEU A 161 -32.37 6.59 -10.75
N ILE A 162 -32.09 7.48 -11.71
CA ILE A 162 -32.99 8.53 -12.17
C ILE A 162 -33.32 8.26 -13.65
N VAL A 163 -34.60 8.01 -13.94
CA VAL A 163 -35.07 7.68 -15.28
C VAL A 163 -35.96 8.81 -15.80
N PRO A 164 -35.81 9.25 -17.07
CA PRO A 164 -36.67 10.25 -17.65
C PRO A 164 -38.11 9.74 -17.83
N PRO A 165 -39.11 10.64 -17.85
CA PRO A 165 -40.53 10.29 -17.92
C PRO A 165 -40.92 9.55 -19.21
N SER A 166 -40.21 9.75 -20.31
CA SER A 166 -40.52 9.10 -21.58
C SER A 166 -40.24 7.60 -21.60
N GLU A 167 -39.46 7.07 -20.64
CA GLU A 167 -39.09 5.66 -20.60
C GLU A 167 -40.23 4.78 -20.10
N LYS A 168 -40.49 3.70 -20.83
CA LYS A 168 -41.49 2.70 -20.48
C LYS A 168 -40.89 1.32 -20.63
N GLY A 169 -41.18 0.44 -19.68
CA GLY A 169 -40.79 -0.96 -19.76
C GLY A 169 -39.90 -1.38 -18.60
N LYS A 170 -38.84 -2.14 -18.91
CA LYS A 170 -37.95 -2.75 -17.93
C LYS A 170 -36.55 -2.16 -18.09
N VAL A 171 -35.95 -1.71 -17.00
CA VAL A 171 -34.55 -1.30 -16.95
C VAL A 171 -33.75 -2.37 -16.21
N VAL A 172 -32.65 -2.81 -16.82
CA VAL A 172 -31.69 -3.72 -16.17
C VAL A 172 -30.62 -2.87 -15.51
N VAL A 173 -30.36 -3.13 -14.23
CA VAL A 173 -29.32 -2.48 -13.44
C VAL A 173 -28.34 -3.54 -12.97
N ARG A 174 -27.06 -3.35 -13.29
CA ARG A 174 -25.95 -4.18 -12.83
C ARG A 174 -25.16 -3.43 -11.79
N ALA A 175 -24.93 -4.03 -10.63
CA ALA A 175 -23.92 -3.60 -9.69
C ALA A 175 -22.75 -4.59 -9.71
N ALA A 176 -21.53 -4.10 -9.92
CA ALA A 176 -20.33 -4.92 -9.97
C ALA A 176 -19.23 -4.37 -9.05
N ALA A 177 -18.51 -5.28 -8.41
CA ALA A 177 -17.27 -4.98 -7.70
C ALA A 177 -16.07 -4.94 -8.66
N GLU A 178 -14.97 -4.32 -8.24
CA GLU A 178 -13.75 -4.15 -9.05
C GLU A 178 -13.15 -5.48 -9.55
N ASN A 179 -13.36 -6.57 -8.81
CA ASN A 179 -12.93 -7.92 -9.18
C ASN A 179 -13.89 -8.65 -10.13
N GLY A 180 -14.96 -7.99 -10.59
CA GLY A 180 -15.91 -8.50 -11.57
C GLY A 180 -17.07 -9.33 -11.00
N VAL A 181 -17.18 -9.51 -9.68
CA VAL A 181 -18.39 -10.11 -9.07
C VAL A 181 -19.54 -9.12 -9.18
N TYR A 182 -20.70 -9.56 -9.64
CA TYR A 182 -21.84 -8.69 -9.91
C TYR A 182 -23.17 -9.33 -9.53
N ASP A 183 -24.20 -8.49 -9.44
CA ASP A 183 -25.60 -8.87 -9.39
C ASP A 183 -26.42 -7.94 -10.30
N ASP A 184 -27.47 -8.50 -10.89
CA ASP A 184 -28.35 -7.82 -11.82
C ASP A 184 -29.78 -7.81 -11.28
N ILE A 185 -30.44 -6.66 -11.36
CA ILE A 185 -31.88 -6.56 -11.11
C ILE A 185 -32.60 -5.95 -12.30
N VAL A 186 -33.85 -6.36 -12.47
CA VAL A 186 -34.73 -5.83 -13.49
C VAL A 186 -35.82 -5.02 -12.81
N LEU A 187 -35.84 -3.71 -13.03
CA LEU A 187 -36.84 -2.80 -12.48
C LEU A 187 -37.90 -2.52 -13.52
N THR A 188 -39.17 -2.58 -13.12
CA THR A 188 -40.30 -2.24 -13.98
C THR A 188 -40.68 -0.78 -13.75
N ILE A 189 -40.63 0.02 -14.80
CA ILE A 189 -40.98 1.43 -14.76
C ILE A 189 -42.51 1.54 -14.77
N PRO A 190 -43.14 2.18 -13.76
CA PRO A 190 -44.58 2.28 -13.66
C PRO A 190 -45.17 3.09 -14.82
N SER A 191 -46.08 2.48 -15.58
CA SER A 191 -46.71 3.10 -16.76
C SER A 191 -47.57 4.33 -16.46
N ASN A 192 -48.00 4.50 -15.20
CA ASN A 192 -48.99 5.50 -14.78
C ASN A 192 -48.39 6.74 -14.08
N ALA A 193 -47.07 6.84 -13.93
CA ALA A 193 -46.46 7.90 -13.13
C ALA A 193 -46.59 9.32 -13.72
N LEU A 194 -47.08 9.47 -14.96
CA LEU A 194 -47.16 10.76 -15.66
C LEU A 194 -48.59 11.24 -15.94
N SER A 195 -49.60 10.59 -15.39
CA SER A 195 -51.00 10.91 -15.69
C SER A 195 -51.66 11.86 -14.67
N LYS A 196 -50.94 12.86 -14.14
CA LYS A 196 -51.57 13.97 -13.40
C LYS A 196 -50.92 15.30 -13.75
N GLY A 197 -51.48 15.96 -14.75
CA GLY A 197 -51.06 17.29 -15.20
C GLY A 197 -51.67 17.64 -16.56
N ARG A 198 -53.00 17.64 -16.65
CA ARG A 198 -53.74 18.42 -17.64
C ARG A 198 -54.69 19.32 -16.89
#